data_AF-A0A2M8M4N8-F1
#
_entry.id   AF-A0A2M8M4N8-F1
#
_cell.length_a   1.000
_cell.length_b   1.000
_cell.length_c   1.000
_cell.angle_alpha   90.00
_cell.angle_beta   90.00
_cell.angle_gamma   90.00
#
_symmetry.space_group_name_H-M   'P 1'
#
loop_
_entity.id
_entity.type
_entity.pdbx_description
1 polymer ?
#
loop_
_entity_poly.entity_id
_entity_poly.type
_entity_poly.pdbx_seq_one_letter_code
_entity_poly.pdbx_strand_id
1 'polypeptide(L)' 'MKHGTRPLRTHTDPSRDGSEVVSAVADRLRTDFFRRIGLDRLLTAGSSL' A
#
# COMPACT_ATOMS: atom_id res chain seq x y z
N MET A 1 3.54 19.28 29.75
CA MET A 1 3.99 19.56 28.36
C MET A 1 3.73 21.04 28.06
N LYS A 2 4.70 21.79 27.53
CA LYS A 2 4.52 23.24 27.26
C LYS A 2 3.38 23.45 26.25
N HIS A 3 2.45 24.37 26.53
CA HIS A 3 1.42 24.78 25.56
C HIS A 3 2.08 25.43 24.34
N GLY A 4 1.67 25.02 23.13
CA GLY A 4 2.09 25.66 21.87
C GLY A 4 3.01 24.85 20.95
N THR A 5 3.43 23.63 21.30
CA THR A 5 4.09 22.73 20.33
C THR A 5 3.06 21.75 19.80
N ARG A 6 2.92 21.60 18.49
CA ARG A 6 2.03 20.60 17.86
C ARG A 6 2.77 19.25 17.85
N PRO A 7 2.65 18.39 18.89
CA PRO A 7 3.58 17.29 19.15
C PRO A 7 3.40 16.12 18.18
N LEU A 8 2.32 16.15 17.40
CA LEU A 8 1.86 15.11 16.48
C LEU A 8 2.06 15.51 15.01
N ARG A 9 3.21 16.12 14.66
CA ARG A 9 3.59 16.29 13.25
C ARG A 9 4.66 15.26 12.90
N THR A 10 4.25 14.01 12.72
CA THR A 10 5.09 13.00 12.08
C THR A 10 5.00 13.22 10.57
N HIS A 11 6.12 13.55 9.94
CA HIS A 11 6.23 13.57 8.48
C HIS A 11 6.77 12.21 8.05
N THR A 12 5.96 11.46 7.31
CA THR A 12 6.39 10.20 6.69
C THR A 12 6.88 10.51 5.28
N ASP A 13 8.16 10.25 5.02
CA ASP A 13 8.73 10.32 3.67
C ASP A 13 8.23 9.11 2.87
N PRO A 14 7.43 9.30 1.81
CA PRO A 14 6.90 8.18 1.01
C PRO A 14 7.99 7.38 0.31
N SER A 15 9.21 7.91 0.20
CA SER A 15 10.34 7.20 -0.41
C SER A 15 10.97 6.16 0.52
N ARG A 16 10.73 6.28 1.84
CA ARG A 16 11.30 5.44 2.90
C ARG A 16 10.31 5.26 4.06
N ASP A 17 9.06 5.00 3.72
CA ASP A 17 7.98 4.81 4.68
C ASP A 17 7.90 3.37 5.24
N GLY A 18 8.74 2.46 4.73
CA GLY A 18 8.75 1.06 5.13
C GLY A 18 7.64 0.22 4.48
N SER A 19 6.98 0.75 3.45
CA SER A 19 5.84 0.09 2.79
C SER A 19 6.21 -1.13 1.95
N GLU A 20 7.50 -1.43 1.76
CA GLU A 20 7.97 -2.47 0.83
C GLU A 20 7.43 -3.85 1.22
N VAL A 21 7.42 -4.15 2.53
CA VAL A 21 6.93 -5.43 3.06
C VAL A 21 5.43 -5.56 2.84
N VAL A 22 4.68 -4.51 3.14
CA VAL A 22 3.22 -4.51 3.03
C VAL A 22 2.77 -4.53 1.58
N SER A 23 3.49 -3.84 0.70
CA SER A 23 3.25 -3.84 -0.75
C SER A 23 3.44 -5.23 -1.34
N ALA A 24 4.53 -5.93 -1.00
CA ALA A 24 4.76 -7.30 -1.45
C ALA A 24 3.64 -8.26 -1.00
N VAL A 25 3.15 -8.10 0.23
CA VAL A 25 2.02 -8.88 0.75
C VAL A 25 0.73 -8.54 0.00
N ALA A 26 0.46 -7.26 -0.25
CA ALA A 26 -0.72 -6.80 -0.97
C ALA A 26 -0.76 -7.33 -2.42
N ASP A 27 0.38 -7.35 -3.11
CA ASP A 27 0.48 -7.88 -4.47
C ASP A 27 0.18 -9.37 -4.55
N ARG A 28 0.66 -10.15 -3.58
CA ARG A 28 0.33 -11.57 -3.47
C ARG A 28 -1.16 -11.78 -3.21
N LEU A 29 -1.71 -11.09 -2.21
CA LEU A 29 -3.13 -11.19 -1.86
C LEU A 29 -4.03 -10.81 -3.05
N ARG A 30 -3.71 -9.73 -3.77
CA ARG A 30 -4.43 -9.30 -4.97
C ARG A 30 -4.44 -10.39 -6.03
N THR A 31 -3.28 -11.01 -6.28
CA THR A 31 -3.13 -12.10 -7.25
C THR A 31 -3.99 -13.31 -6.89
N ASP A 32 -3.90 -13.77 -5.64
CA ASP A 32 -4.64 -14.93 -5.15
C ASP A 32 -6.15 -14.67 -5.16
N PHE A 33 -6.56 -13.48 -4.72
CA PHE A 33 -7.95 -13.05 -4.70
C PHE A 33 -8.56 -13.01 -6.10
N PHE A 34 -7.93 -12.31 -7.06
CA PHE A 34 -8.48 -12.18 -8.41
C PHE A 34 -8.55 -13.51 -9.15
N ARG A 35 -7.58 -14.41 -8.96
CA ARG A 35 -7.68 -15.78 -9.49
C ARG A 35 -8.86 -16.54 -8.90
N ARG A 36 -9.10 -16.41 -7.59
CA ARG A 36 -10.19 -17.12 -6.90
C ARG A 36 -11.58 -16.68 -7.34
N ILE A 37 -11.75 -15.41 -7.69
CA ILE A 37 -13.05 -14.86 -8.13
C ILE A 37 -13.21 -14.80 -9.66
N GLY A 38 -12.26 -15.33 -10.43
CA GLY A 38 -12.33 -15.38 -11.89
C GLY A 38 -12.09 -14.03 -12.58
N LEU A 39 -11.37 -13.11 -11.94
CA LEU A 39 -10.98 -11.80 -12.48
C LEU A 39 -9.48 -11.73 -12.80
N ASP A 40 -8.87 -12.85 -13.20
CA ASP A 40 -7.44 -12.95 -13.51
C ASP A 40 -6.97 -11.96 -14.58
N ARG A 41 -7.86 -11.54 -15.48
CA ARG A 41 -7.57 -10.56 -16.54
C ARG A 41 -7.16 -9.20 -15.99
N LEU A 42 -7.56 -8.87 -14.75
CA LEU A 42 -7.18 -7.62 -14.07
C LEU A 42 -5.74 -7.62 -13.54
N LEU A 43 -5.01 -8.74 -13.65
CA LEU A 43 -3.60 -8.83 -13.26
C LEU A 43 -2.63 -8.37 -14.36
N THR A 44 -3.15 -7.87 -15.48
CA THR A 44 -2.35 -7.40 -16.62
C THR A 44 -1.86 -5.96 -16.41
N ALA A 45 -0.66 -5.65 -16.93
CA ALA A 45 -0.12 -4.30 -16.91
C ALA A 45 -1.09 -3.32 -17.57
N GLY A 46 -1.40 -2.22 -16.90
CA GLY A 46 -2.35 -1.21 -17.38
C GLY A 46 -3.81 -1.43 -16.98
N SER A 47 -4.16 -2.53 -16.29
CA SER A 47 -5.53 -2.74 -15.79
C SER A 47 -5.94 -1.78 -14.66
N SER A 48 -5.00 -1.04 -14.07
CA SER A 48 -5.25 -0.07 -12.98
C SER A 48 -5.34 1.38 -13.47
N LEU A 49 -5.43 1.59 -14.79
CA LEU A 49 -5.58 2.91 -15.42
C LEU A 49 -7.05 3.35 -15.48
#